data_AF-A0A674CEE6-F1
#
_entry.id   AF-A0A674CEE6-F1
#
_cell.length_a   1.000
_cell.length_b   1.000
_cell.length_c   1.000
_cell.angle_alpha   90.00
_cell.angle_beta   90.00
_cell.angle_gamma   90.00
#
_symmetry.space_group_name_H-M   'P 1'
#
loop_
_entity.id
_entity.type
_entity.pdbx_description
1 polymer ?
#
loop_
_entity_poly.entity_id
_entity_poly.type
_entity_poly.pdbx_seq_one_letter_code
_entity_poly.pdbx_strand_id
1 'polypeptide(L)'
;METALSTPHNIQICEVTCDSFRIGWDMTPEDTAKATHFFIDLSRKEGGDPNRFKHRDVPTKLVAKAVPLPMAVRGHWFLSPRTEYCVAVQTAVRQADGEYLVSEWSRVIEFCTGDYAMDHLKQLLGKAKGSAGRLLKFSVFYRNQHPDYFQYVRTECGGLMRPAMKDNSGSHGSPINSKLQGVFLSCNTEFDTGLPPNDSPYGPLRFQIPAGNLLNRNTNLYFADFYCMYTAYHYVVLVLAPAGSEGDNFCHSSLPLLDLTANPFLTYIPSQRQGEESLFCHASDVILEVLYTEPIHLEQGSVVKISGHHQMSQTTANAKKDPSCKVCNISVGR
;
A
#
# COMPACT_ATOMS: atom_id res chain seq x y z
N MET A 1 41.56 -24.98 -26.82
CA MET A 1 41.34 -23.63 -26.24
C MET A 1 39.88 -23.57 -25.85
N GLU A 2 39.57 -23.48 -24.56
CA GLU A 2 38.21 -23.18 -24.12
C GLU A 2 37.83 -21.81 -24.67
N THR A 3 36.92 -21.77 -25.63
CA THR A 3 36.36 -20.51 -26.15
C THR A 3 35.63 -19.82 -25.02
N ALA A 4 36.11 -18.63 -24.63
CA ALA A 4 35.45 -17.76 -23.67
C ALA A 4 34.01 -17.46 -24.11
N LEU A 5 33.07 -17.50 -23.17
CA LEU A 5 31.67 -17.14 -23.42
C LEU A 5 31.56 -15.65 -23.68
N SER A 6 30.71 -15.25 -24.63
CA SER A 6 30.43 -13.84 -24.89
C SER A 6 29.72 -13.17 -23.72
N THR A 7 30.04 -11.89 -23.49
CA THR A 7 29.39 -11.07 -22.47
C THR A 7 27.95 -10.78 -22.88
N PRO A 8 26.94 -11.04 -22.01
CA PRO A 8 25.56 -10.68 -22.27
C PRO A 8 25.40 -9.18 -22.56
N HIS A 9 24.68 -8.84 -23.62
CA HIS A 9 24.43 -7.44 -24.01
C HIS A 9 22.96 -7.22 -24.37
N ASN A 10 22.57 -5.96 -24.59
CA ASN A 10 21.18 -5.57 -24.85
C ASN A 10 20.20 -6.10 -23.80
N ILE A 11 20.57 -6.00 -22.53
CA ILE A 11 19.71 -6.41 -21.41
C ILE A 11 18.39 -5.62 -21.46
N GLN A 12 17.27 -6.33 -21.48
CA GLN A 12 15.90 -5.82 -21.52
C GLN A 12 15.13 -6.29 -20.30
N ILE A 13 14.42 -5.38 -19.65
CA ILE A 13 13.51 -5.65 -18.55
C ILE A 13 12.11 -5.25 -18.99
N CYS A 14 11.14 -6.14 -18.84
CA CYS A 14 9.74 -5.89 -19.19
C CYS A 14 8.79 -6.58 -18.20
N GLU A 15 7.48 -6.32 -18.35
CA GLU A 15 6.42 -6.94 -17.53
C GLU A 15 6.69 -6.81 -16.01
N VAL A 16 7.14 -5.63 -15.57
CA VAL A 16 7.49 -5.39 -14.17
C VAL A 16 6.22 -5.24 -13.32
N THR A 17 6.08 -6.10 -12.32
CA THR A 17 5.06 -6.03 -11.27
C THR A 17 5.72 -5.60 -9.94
N CYS A 18 4.96 -5.60 -8.84
CA CYS A 18 5.53 -5.33 -7.51
C CYS A 18 6.46 -6.44 -6.98
N ASP A 19 6.40 -7.63 -7.57
CA ASP A 19 6.99 -8.86 -7.06
C ASP A 19 7.60 -9.76 -8.16
N SER A 20 7.59 -9.28 -9.41
CA SER A 20 8.19 -9.97 -10.54
C SER A 20 8.61 -9.02 -11.65
N PHE A 21 9.46 -9.52 -12.53
CA PHE A 21 9.77 -8.91 -13.83
C PHE A 21 10.20 -10.00 -14.81
N ARG A 22 10.25 -9.67 -16.09
CA ARG A 22 10.91 -10.49 -17.11
C ARG A 22 12.21 -9.84 -17.55
N ILE A 23 13.22 -10.67 -17.75
CA ILE A 23 14.55 -10.23 -18.18
C ILE A 23 15.02 -11.06 -19.36
N GLY A 24 15.54 -10.39 -20.39
CA GLY A 24 16.14 -10.99 -21.56
C GLY A 24 17.39 -10.25 -21.99
N TRP A 25 18.21 -10.89 -22.80
CA TRP A 25 19.45 -10.33 -23.35
C TRP A 25 19.87 -11.12 -24.58
N ASP A 26 20.78 -10.55 -25.34
CA ASP A 26 21.33 -11.16 -26.54
C ASP A 26 22.58 -11.97 -26.20
N MET A 27 22.73 -13.10 -26.90
CA MET A 27 23.90 -13.98 -26.87
C MET A 27 24.19 -14.48 -28.29
N THR A 28 25.41 -14.92 -28.53
CA THR A 28 25.72 -15.63 -29.77
C THR A 28 24.90 -16.94 -29.86
N PRO A 29 24.57 -17.42 -31.07
CA PRO A 29 23.90 -18.70 -31.24
C PRO A 29 24.66 -19.87 -30.61
N GLU A 30 26.00 -19.84 -30.68
CA GLU A 30 26.87 -20.85 -30.07
C GLU A 30 26.75 -20.86 -28.54
N ASP A 31 26.76 -19.69 -27.91
CA ASP A 31 26.65 -19.59 -26.45
C ASP A 31 25.24 -19.92 -25.97
N THR A 32 24.21 -19.56 -26.74
CA THR A 32 22.82 -19.94 -26.45
C THR A 32 22.64 -21.46 -26.40
N ALA A 33 23.27 -22.18 -27.34
CA ALA A 33 23.22 -23.64 -27.39
C ALA A 33 24.03 -24.31 -26.27
N LYS A 34 25.08 -23.66 -25.78
CA LYS A 34 25.97 -24.18 -24.72
C LYS A 34 25.49 -23.82 -23.31
N ALA A 35 24.80 -22.69 -23.14
CA ALA A 35 24.41 -22.16 -21.85
C ALA A 35 23.61 -23.18 -21.06
N THR A 36 24.03 -23.43 -19.82
CA THR A 36 23.34 -24.35 -18.91
C THR A 36 22.66 -23.62 -17.77
N HIS A 37 23.22 -22.47 -17.37
CA HIS A 37 22.76 -21.65 -16.25
C HIS A 37 22.96 -20.17 -16.54
N PHE A 38 22.20 -19.35 -15.84
CA PHE A 38 22.34 -17.90 -15.79
C PHE A 38 22.54 -17.47 -14.34
N PHE A 39 23.54 -16.63 -14.10
CA PHE A 39 23.71 -15.97 -12.81
C PHE A 39 23.17 -14.55 -12.94
N ILE A 40 22.35 -14.14 -11.97
CA ILE A 40 21.68 -12.85 -11.95
C ILE A 40 22.06 -12.18 -10.63
N ASP A 41 22.79 -11.08 -10.69
CA ASP A 41 23.06 -10.24 -9.53
C ASP A 41 21.95 -9.18 -9.45
N LEU A 42 21.10 -9.29 -8.43
CA LEU A 42 19.96 -8.41 -8.16
C LEU A 42 20.18 -7.76 -6.80
N SER A 43 20.29 -6.44 -6.79
CA SER A 43 20.49 -5.65 -5.57
C SER A 43 19.55 -4.46 -5.54
N ARG A 44 19.16 -4.03 -4.35
CA ARG A 44 18.42 -2.76 -4.19
C ARG A 44 19.39 -1.61 -4.48
N LYS A 45 18.93 -0.60 -5.20
CA LYS A 45 19.69 0.62 -5.40
C LYS A 45 19.71 1.40 -4.07
N GLU A 46 20.88 1.53 -3.46
CA GLU A 46 21.02 2.24 -2.19
C GLU A 46 20.91 3.76 -2.41
N GLY A 47 19.70 4.29 -2.27
CA GLY A 47 19.39 5.71 -2.18
C GLY A 47 18.99 6.10 -0.76
N GLY A 48 19.97 6.34 0.12
CA GLY A 48 19.81 7.08 1.38
C GLY A 48 18.69 6.69 2.36
N ASP A 49 18.93 5.68 3.20
CA ASP A 49 18.84 5.74 4.68
C ASP A 49 19.46 4.44 5.25
N PRO A 50 20.62 4.49 5.94
CA PRO A 50 21.39 3.30 6.34
C PRO A 50 20.72 2.44 7.44
N ASN A 51 19.51 2.76 7.87
CA ASN A 51 18.85 2.07 8.97
C ASN A 51 17.94 0.92 8.52
N ARG A 52 18.54 -0.28 8.64
CA ARG A 52 17.93 -1.58 8.98
C ARG A 52 17.11 -2.27 7.89
N PHE A 53 17.79 -3.12 7.13
CA PHE A 53 17.48 -4.56 7.09
C PHE A 53 18.78 -5.37 6.95
N LYS A 54 19.28 -5.92 8.06
CA LYS A 54 20.21 -7.06 8.01
C LYS A 54 19.37 -8.33 8.13
N HIS A 55 18.71 -8.72 7.05
CA HIS A 55 18.47 -10.16 6.88
C HIS A 55 19.71 -10.70 6.18
N ARG A 56 20.59 -11.25 7.02
CA ARG A 56 21.56 -12.27 6.62
C ARG A 56 20.81 -13.25 5.70
N ASP A 57 21.33 -13.47 4.50
CA ASP A 57 20.98 -14.57 3.59
C ASP A 57 19.82 -14.37 2.59
N VAL A 58 19.64 -13.17 2.01
CA VAL A 58 19.05 -13.11 0.65
C VAL A 58 20.21 -13.25 -0.35
N PRO A 59 20.24 -14.28 -1.22
CA PRO A 59 21.23 -14.34 -2.27
C PRO A 59 21.04 -13.12 -3.17
N THR A 60 21.97 -12.17 -3.15
CA THR A 60 22.02 -11.13 -4.18
C THR A 60 22.24 -11.76 -5.55
N LYS A 61 22.86 -12.94 -5.57
CA LYS A 61 23.10 -13.75 -6.75
C LYS A 61 22.10 -14.90 -6.83
N LEU A 62 21.19 -14.81 -7.80
CA LEU A 62 20.28 -15.89 -8.17
C LEU A 62 20.96 -16.77 -9.22
N VAL A 63 20.86 -18.08 -9.05
CA VAL A 63 21.33 -19.06 -10.03
C VAL A 63 20.11 -19.73 -10.64
N ALA A 64 19.93 -19.55 -11.95
CA ALA A 64 18.83 -20.14 -12.70
C ALA A 64 19.37 -21.13 -13.73
N LYS A 65 18.66 -22.24 -13.94
CA LYS A 65 18.90 -23.10 -15.10
C LYS A 65 18.56 -22.31 -16.37
N ALA A 66 19.38 -22.47 -17.41
CA ALA A 66 19.15 -21.80 -18.69
C ALA A 66 17.80 -22.23 -19.26
N VAL A 67 17.02 -21.23 -19.64
CA VAL A 67 15.68 -21.32 -20.24
C VAL A 67 15.59 -20.30 -21.38
N PRO A 68 14.62 -20.42 -22.29
CA PRO A 68 14.40 -19.40 -23.31
C PRO A 68 14.19 -18.01 -22.69
N LEU A 69 14.89 -17.02 -23.23
CA LEU A 69 14.73 -15.61 -22.85
C LEU A 69 13.57 -14.97 -23.64
N PRO A 70 12.85 -13.98 -23.07
CA PRO A 70 13.03 -13.45 -21.72
C PRO A 70 12.46 -14.38 -20.64
N MET A 71 13.21 -14.57 -19.56
CA MET A 71 12.82 -15.41 -18.43
C MET A 71 12.12 -14.59 -17.34
N ALA A 72 11.21 -15.24 -16.59
CA ALA A 72 10.53 -14.60 -15.46
C ALA A 72 11.35 -14.74 -14.18
N VAL A 73 11.55 -13.62 -13.49
CA VAL A 73 12.14 -13.55 -12.15
C VAL A 73 11.02 -13.14 -11.20
N ARG A 74 10.59 -14.06 -10.32
CA ARG A 74 9.45 -13.88 -9.42
C ARG A 74 9.86 -14.20 -7.99
N GLY A 75 9.44 -13.36 -7.04
CA GLY A 75 9.58 -13.68 -5.64
C GLY A 75 9.59 -12.47 -4.72
N HIS A 76 8.62 -12.44 -3.82
CA HIS A 76 8.57 -11.46 -2.72
C HIS A 76 9.78 -11.50 -1.78
N TRP A 77 10.57 -12.58 -1.80
CA TRP A 77 11.77 -12.72 -0.97
C TRP A 77 12.90 -11.76 -1.36
N PHE A 78 12.94 -11.32 -2.62
CA PHE A 78 13.96 -10.40 -3.11
C PHE A 78 13.37 -9.14 -3.77
N LEU A 79 12.09 -9.15 -4.19
CA LEU A 79 11.38 -7.98 -4.71
C LEU A 79 10.40 -7.38 -3.70
N SER A 80 10.46 -6.07 -3.54
CA SER A 80 9.48 -5.28 -2.79
C SER A 80 8.81 -4.28 -3.73
N PRO A 81 7.52 -3.95 -3.53
CA PRO A 81 6.84 -2.94 -4.34
C PRO A 81 7.54 -1.58 -4.29
N ARG A 82 7.41 -0.80 -5.37
CA ARG A 82 7.98 0.56 -5.52
C ARG A 82 9.45 0.69 -5.11
N THR A 83 10.25 -0.34 -5.35
CA THR A 83 11.65 -0.38 -4.93
C THR A 83 12.55 -0.34 -6.16
N GLU A 84 13.55 0.52 -6.13
CA GLU A 84 14.58 0.60 -7.17
C GLU A 84 15.58 -0.54 -7.02
N TYR A 85 15.85 -1.23 -8.12
CA TYR A 85 16.77 -2.35 -8.21
C TYR A 85 17.80 -2.14 -9.31
N CYS A 86 19.00 -2.66 -9.08
CA CYS A 86 20.06 -2.84 -10.04
C CYS A 86 20.18 -4.32 -10.39
N VAL A 87 20.29 -4.65 -11.67
CA VAL A 87 20.48 -6.03 -12.15
C VAL A 87 21.63 -6.14 -13.15
N ALA A 88 22.44 -7.18 -12.99
CA ALA A 88 23.43 -7.62 -13.97
C ALA A 88 23.33 -9.13 -14.16
N VAL A 89 23.74 -9.63 -15.33
CA VAL A 89 23.62 -11.05 -15.68
C VAL A 89 24.93 -11.61 -16.22
N GLN A 90 25.11 -12.91 -16.05
CA GLN A 90 26.27 -13.67 -16.52
C GLN A 90 25.79 -15.02 -17.08
N THR A 91 26.35 -15.46 -18.19
CA THR A 91 26.06 -16.76 -18.80
C THR A 91 27.03 -17.80 -18.25
N ALA A 92 26.52 -19.00 -17.94
CA ALA A 92 27.32 -20.06 -17.34
C ALA A 92 27.09 -21.44 -18.00
N VAL A 93 28.18 -22.17 -18.19
CA VAL A 93 28.20 -23.56 -18.68
C VAL A 93 28.76 -24.45 -17.59
N ARG A 94 27.94 -25.37 -17.09
CA ARG A 94 28.33 -26.36 -16.08
C ARG A 94 29.22 -27.40 -16.74
N GLN A 95 30.44 -27.52 -16.23
CA GLN A 95 31.44 -28.46 -16.69
C GLN A 95 31.26 -29.84 -16.02
N ALA A 96 31.96 -30.86 -16.55
CA ALA A 96 31.83 -32.25 -16.09
C ALA A 96 32.36 -32.48 -14.67
N ASP A 97 33.30 -31.66 -14.22
CA ASP A 97 33.83 -31.62 -12.85
C ASP A 97 32.88 -30.94 -11.85
N GLY A 98 31.80 -30.31 -12.35
CA GLY A 98 30.80 -29.63 -11.56
C GLY A 98 31.01 -28.11 -11.45
N GLU A 99 32.14 -27.58 -11.91
CA GLU A 99 32.44 -26.15 -11.92
C GLU A 99 31.71 -25.42 -13.07
N TYR A 100 31.71 -24.09 -13.02
CA TYR A 100 31.11 -23.26 -14.06
C TYR A 100 32.16 -22.50 -14.85
N LEU A 101 32.15 -22.68 -16.17
CA LEU A 101 32.72 -21.71 -17.09
C LEU A 101 31.73 -20.55 -17.23
N VAL A 102 32.17 -19.32 -16.92
CA VAL A 102 31.32 -18.13 -16.89
C VAL A 102 31.80 -17.04 -17.86
N SER A 103 30.87 -16.25 -18.39
CA SER A 103 31.18 -15.02 -19.16
C SER A 103 31.65 -13.88 -18.24
N GLU A 104 32.01 -12.72 -18.78
CA GLU A 104 32.00 -11.49 -17.99
C GLU A 104 30.56 -11.09 -17.62
N TRP A 105 30.42 -10.22 -16.60
CA TRP A 105 29.12 -9.64 -16.25
C TRP A 105 28.65 -8.64 -17.30
N SER A 106 27.34 -8.58 -17.52
CA SER A 106 26.72 -7.56 -18.34
C SER A 106 26.88 -6.16 -17.73
N ARG A 107 26.54 -5.12 -18.52
CA ARG A 107 26.22 -3.80 -17.95
C ARG A 107 25.12 -3.93 -16.90
N VAL A 108 25.18 -3.09 -15.87
CA VAL A 108 24.12 -2.95 -14.86
C VAL A 108 22.94 -2.19 -15.47
N ILE A 109 21.74 -2.71 -15.27
CA ILE A 109 20.48 -2.03 -15.61
C ILE A 109 19.72 -1.70 -14.34
N GLU A 110 19.09 -0.54 -14.30
CA GLU A 110 18.21 -0.13 -13.22
C GLU A 110 16.74 -0.28 -13.62
N PHE A 111 15.89 -0.67 -12.68
CA PHE A 111 14.44 -0.69 -12.84
C PHE A 111 13.74 -0.47 -11.50
N CYS A 112 12.45 -0.12 -11.54
CA CYS A 112 11.63 0.05 -10.35
C CYS A 112 10.42 -0.89 -10.42
N THR A 113 10.15 -1.60 -9.33
CA THR A 113 8.97 -2.47 -9.22
C THR A 113 7.68 -1.66 -9.10
N GLY A 114 6.56 -2.28 -9.50
CA GLY A 114 5.25 -1.64 -9.50
C GLY A 114 4.56 -1.55 -8.14
N ASP A 115 3.34 -1.04 -8.17
CA ASP A 115 2.38 -1.04 -7.05
C ASP A 115 1.78 -2.43 -6.86
N TYR A 116 1.10 -2.65 -5.73
CA TYR A 116 0.28 -3.84 -5.55
C TYR A 116 -0.77 -3.95 -6.64
N ALA A 117 -0.71 -5.05 -7.39
CA ALA A 117 -1.80 -5.43 -8.29
C ALA A 117 -3.06 -5.82 -7.51
N MET A 118 -4.20 -5.86 -8.21
CA MET A 118 -5.51 -6.22 -7.63
C MET A 118 -5.47 -7.53 -6.82
N ASP A 119 -4.72 -8.54 -7.28
CA ASP A 119 -4.60 -9.82 -6.57
C ASP A 119 -3.86 -9.70 -5.24
N HIS A 120 -2.84 -8.84 -5.16
CA HIS A 120 -2.15 -8.53 -3.90
C HIS A 120 -3.07 -7.80 -2.94
N LEU A 121 -3.87 -6.84 -3.43
CA LEU A 121 -4.87 -6.14 -2.62
C LEU A 121 -5.97 -7.08 -2.13
N LYS A 122 -6.41 -8.05 -2.94
CA LYS A 122 -7.37 -9.08 -2.52
C LYS A 122 -6.80 -10.00 -1.44
N GLN A 123 -5.52 -10.39 -1.54
CA GLN A 123 -4.84 -11.14 -0.49
C GLN A 123 -4.78 -10.32 0.80
N LEU A 124 -4.40 -9.05 0.69
CA LEU A 124 -4.31 -8.13 1.82
C LEU A 124 -5.68 -7.89 2.48
N LEU A 125 -6.72 -7.72 1.66
CA LEU A 125 -8.13 -7.68 2.07
C LEU A 125 -8.52 -8.95 2.81
N GLY A 126 -8.15 -10.14 2.30
CA GLY A 126 -8.38 -11.41 2.98
C GLY A 126 -7.76 -11.47 4.37
N LYS A 127 -6.52 -10.98 4.52
CA LYS A 127 -5.85 -10.89 5.83
C LYS A 127 -6.54 -9.88 6.75
N ALA A 128 -6.91 -8.70 6.24
CA ALA A 128 -7.65 -7.68 6.98
C ALA A 128 -9.01 -8.20 7.49
N LYS A 129 -9.73 -8.96 6.67
CA LYS A 129 -11.00 -9.60 7.06
C LYS A 129 -10.83 -10.55 8.24
N GLY A 130 -9.70 -11.25 8.33
CA GLY A 130 -9.36 -12.11 9.48
C GLY A 130 -9.02 -11.35 10.77
N SER A 131 -8.78 -10.04 10.68
CA SER A 131 -8.51 -9.17 11.83
C SER A 131 -9.68 -8.26 12.19
N ALA A 132 -10.67 -8.11 11.31
CA ALA A 132 -11.90 -7.41 11.60
C ALA A 132 -12.86 -8.34 12.35
N GLY A 133 -13.28 -7.93 13.55
CA GLY A 133 -14.25 -8.68 14.36
C GLY A 133 -15.58 -7.95 14.47
N ARG A 134 -15.83 -7.32 15.62
CA ARG A 134 -17.15 -6.74 15.93
C ARG A 134 -17.37 -5.42 15.17
N LEU A 135 -18.60 -5.23 14.71
CA LEU A 135 -19.08 -3.96 14.19
C LEU A 135 -19.74 -3.13 15.31
N LEU A 136 -19.30 -1.89 15.47
CA LEU A 136 -19.88 -0.89 16.38
C LEU A 136 -20.58 0.22 15.59
N LYS A 137 -21.65 0.77 16.15
CA LYS A 137 -22.37 1.89 15.52
C LYS A 137 -21.56 3.18 15.65
N PHE A 138 -21.62 4.02 14.64
CA PHE A 138 -21.12 5.40 14.70
C PHE A 138 -22.07 6.35 13.98
N SER A 139 -21.94 7.64 14.24
CA SER A 139 -22.82 8.68 13.65
C SER A 139 -22.06 9.77 12.89
N VAL A 140 -20.73 9.88 13.07
CA VAL A 140 -19.92 10.93 12.46
C VAL A 140 -18.59 10.40 11.93
N PHE A 141 -18.14 10.96 10.81
CA PHE A 141 -16.72 10.96 10.47
C PHE A 141 -16.06 12.18 11.12
N TYR A 142 -14.78 12.06 11.47
CA TYR A 142 -14.07 13.15 12.14
C TYR A 142 -12.60 13.25 11.72
N ARG A 143 -12.07 14.48 11.78
CA ARG A 143 -10.66 14.80 11.54
C ARG A 143 -10.14 15.65 12.68
N ASN A 144 -9.08 15.18 13.32
CA ASN A 144 -8.39 15.92 14.36
C ASN A 144 -7.21 16.68 13.77
N GLN A 145 -7.06 17.95 14.13
CA GLN A 145 -5.99 18.82 13.63
C GLN A 145 -5.65 19.94 14.62
N HIS A 146 -4.52 20.62 14.37
CA HIS A 146 -4.14 21.82 15.09
C HIS A 146 -5.03 23.02 14.74
N PRO A 147 -5.16 24.01 15.65
CA PRO A 147 -5.93 25.24 15.40
C PRO A 147 -5.58 25.96 14.10
N ASP A 148 -4.29 26.06 13.80
CA ASP A 148 -3.77 26.76 12.61
C ASP A 148 -4.31 26.17 11.30
N TYR A 149 -4.51 24.86 11.24
CA TYR A 149 -5.09 24.20 10.08
C TYR A 149 -6.53 24.66 9.83
N PHE A 150 -7.38 24.64 10.86
CA PHE A 150 -8.78 25.05 10.72
C PHE A 150 -8.91 26.57 10.50
N GLN A 151 -8.00 27.36 11.08
CA GLN A 151 -7.94 28.80 10.81
C GLN A 151 -7.61 29.05 9.33
N TYR A 152 -6.57 28.41 8.80
CA TYR A 152 -6.19 28.48 7.39
C TYR A 152 -7.33 28.05 6.46
N VAL A 153 -8.03 26.95 6.78
CA VAL A 153 -9.17 26.50 5.97
C VAL A 153 -10.28 27.57 5.93
N ARG A 154 -10.55 28.24 7.06
CA ARG A 154 -11.58 29.29 7.13
C ARG A 154 -11.18 30.56 6.38
N THR A 155 -9.94 31.04 6.56
CA THR A 155 -9.52 32.34 6.00
C THR A 155 -9.03 32.24 4.57
N GLU A 156 -8.22 31.22 4.26
CA GLU A 156 -7.53 31.11 2.96
C GLU A 156 -8.26 30.18 1.99
N CYS A 157 -9.02 29.20 2.49
CA CYS A 157 -9.73 28.23 1.64
C CYS A 157 -11.24 28.44 1.57
N GLY A 158 -11.78 29.54 2.12
CA GLY A 158 -13.21 29.83 2.09
C GLY A 158 -14.07 28.80 2.84
N GLY A 159 -13.50 28.14 3.85
CA GLY A 159 -14.17 27.07 4.61
C GLY A 159 -14.12 25.69 3.94
N LEU A 160 -13.44 25.54 2.80
CA LEU A 160 -13.34 24.29 2.06
C LEU A 160 -12.08 23.51 2.46
N MET A 161 -12.23 22.37 3.14
CA MET A 161 -11.14 21.40 3.34
C MET A 161 -10.87 20.71 2.01
N ARG A 162 -9.78 21.10 1.35
CA ARG A 162 -9.38 20.54 0.06
C ARG A 162 -8.71 19.17 0.23
N PRO A 163 -8.92 18.24 -0.71
CA PRO A 163 -8.17 16.98 -0.78
C PRO A 163 -6.67 17.24 -0.76
N ALA A 164 -5.94 16.38 -0.05
CA ALA A 164 -4.48 16.36 -0.06
C ALA A 164 -4.00 15.03 -0.62
N MET A 165 -2.86 15.04 -1.30
CA MET A 165 -2.23 13.83 -1.82
C MET A 165 -1.94 12.85 -0.68
N LYS A 166 -2.30 11.58 -0.88
CA LYS A 166 -2.02 10.52 0.09
C LYS A 166 -0.52 10.37 0.30
N ASP A 167 -0.10 10.42 1.55
CA ASP A 167 1.28 10.24 1.99
C ASP A 167 1.76 8.77 1.83
N ASN A 168 3.02 8.49 2.18
CA ASN A 168 3.58 7.15 2.07
C ASN A 168 3.37 6.29 3.33
N SER A 169 2.41 6.64 4.19
CA SER A 169 2.05 5.81 5.35
C SER A 169 1.44 4.48 4.89
N GLY A 170 1.64 3.44 5.70
CA GLY A 170 1.14 2.10 5.44
C GLY A 170 2.07 1.25 4.58
N SER A 171 1.49 0.39 3.74
CA SER A 171 2.23 -0.45 2.82
C SER A 171 2.82 0.40 1.70
N HIS A 172 4.13 0.28 1.49
CA HIS A 172 4.83 1.02 0.43
C HIS A 172 4.25 0.77 -0.97
N GLY A 173 3.71 -0.43 -1.21
CA GLY A 173 3.08 -0.82 -2.47
C GLY A 173 1.64 -0.37 -2.66
N SER A 174 1.01 0.35 -1.71
CA SER A 174 -0.39 0.76 -1.87
C SER A 174 -0.56 1.67 -3.08
N PRO A 175 -1.50 1.38 -4.02
CA PRO A 175 -1.66 2.17 -5.24
C PRO A 175 -2.08 3.63 -5.00
N ILE A 176 -2.69 3.94 -3.85
CA ILE A 176 -3.15 5.30 -3.55
C ILE A 176 -2.01 6.24 -3.16
N ASN A 177 -0.89 5.72 -2.65
CA ASN A 177 0.21 6.52 -2.15
C ASN A 177 0.77 7.41 -3.26
N SER A 178 0.86 8.72 -2.99
CA SER A 178 1.31 9.76 -3.93
C SER A 178 0.53 9.85 -5.25
N LYS A 179 -0.68 9.27 -5.33
CA LYS A 179 -1.49 9.22 -6.56
C LYS A 179 -2.92 9.68 -6.35
N LEU A 180 -3.54 9.28 -5.23
CA LEU A 180 -4.91 9.66 -4.90
C LEU A 180 -4.92 10.83 -3.93
N GLN A 181 -5.82 11.80 -4.17
CA GLN A 181 -6.06 12.89 -3.24
C GLN A 181 -7.34 12.63 -2.43
N GLY A 182 -7.35 13.07 -1.17
CA GLY A 182 -8.56 13.04 -0.36
C GLY A 182 -8.41 13.76 0.97
N VAL A 183 -9.53 13.90 1.68
CA VAL A 183 -9.58 14.38 3.05
C VAL A 183 -9.55 13.17 3.98
N PHE A 184 -8.54 13.08 4.84
CA PHE A 184 -8.43 11.98 5.80
C PHE A 184 -9.32 12.23 7.01
N LEU A 185 -10.07 11.18 7.34
CA LEU A 185 -11.05 11.11 8.40
C LEU A 185 -10.90 9.79 9.15
N SER A 186 -11.48 9.73 10.34
CA SER A 186 -11.69 8.55 11.14
C SER A 186 -13.18 8.41 11.44
N CYS A 187 -13.63 7.19 11.70
CA CYS A 187 -14.97 6.90 12.23
C CYS A 187 -14.92 5.99 13.47
N ASN A 188 -13.73 5.76 14.02
CA ASN A 188 -13.53 4.88 15.17
C ASN A 188 -14.21 5.48 16.41
N THR A 189 -14.85 4.62 17.23
CA THR A 189 -15.49 5.02 18.48
C THR A 189 -14.86 4.33 19.69
N GLU A 190 -14.99 4.94 20.87
CA GLU A 190 -14.78 4.25 22.14
C GLU A 190 -15.86 3.17 22.33
N PHE A 191 -15.47 2.03 22.90
CA PHE A 191 -16.34 0.85 23.01
C PHE A 191 -17.53 1.06 23.94
N ASP A 192 -17.34 1.82 25.02
CA ASP A 192 -18.31 2.07 26.08
C ASP A 192 -19.28 3.20 25.72
N THR A 193 -18.82 4.24 25.03
CA THR A 193 -19.64 5.41 24.70
C THR A 193 -20.24 5.37 23.29
N GLY A 194 -19.61 4.67 22.34
CA GLY A 194 -19.97 4.75 20.92
C GLY A 194 -19.68 6.14 20.30
N LEU A 195 -18.91 6.99 21.00
CA LEU A 195 -18.52 8.31 20.53
C LEU A 195 -17.06 8.31 20.06
N PRO A 196 -16.66 9.26 19.20
CA PRO A 196 -15.26 9.46 18.86
C PRO A 196 -14.37 9.65 20.11
N PRO A 197 -13.17 9.04 20.19
CA PRO A 197 -12.28 9.11 21.36
C PRO A 197 -12.06 10.52 21.87
N ASN A 198 -12.07 10.77 23.18
CA ASN A 198 -11.97 12.16 23.66
C ASN A 198 -10.55 12.76 23.50
N ASP A 199 -9.58 11.96 23.09
CA ASP A 199 -8.20 12.35 22.87
C ASP A 199 -7.73 12.19 21.42
N SER A 200 -6.58 12.80 21.11
CA SER A 200 -6.00 12.75 19.78
C SER A 200 -4.52 13.15 19.77
N PRO A 201 -3.67 12.42 19.03
CA PRO A 201 -2.27 12.82 18.80
C PRO A 201 -2.13 13.91 17.71
N TYR A 202 -3.17 14.15 16.91
CA TYR A 202 -3.12 15.06 15.75
C TYR A 202 -3.49 16.52 16.07
N GLY A 203 -3.95 16.79 17.29
CA GLY A 203 -4.31 18.14 17.73
C GLY A 203 -5.60 18.20 18.55
N PRO A 204 -5.84 19.34 19.22
CA PRO A 204 -6.92 19.52 20.19
C PRO A 204 -8.27 19.93 19.56
N LEU A 205 -8.33 20.17 18.25
CA LEU A 205 -9.57 20.48 17.55
C LEU A 205 -9.99 19.30 16.69
N ARG A 206 -11.29 19.02 16.70
CA ARG A 206 -11.92 17.96 15.91
C ARG A 206 -13.02 18.55 15.05
N PHE A 207 -12.88 18.39 13.75
CA PHE A 207 -14.01 18.51 12.83
C PHE A 207 -14.82 17.21 12.86
N GLN A 208 -16.15 17.31 12.96
CA GLN A 208 -17.08 16.19 12.90
C GLN A 208 -18.15 16.48 11.85
N ILE A 209 -18.46 15.48 11.02
CA ILE A 209 -19.49 15.57 9.97
C ILE A 209 -20.42 14.35 10.08
N PRO A 210 -21.75 14.52 9.97
CA PRO A 210 -22.68 13.39 9.97
C PRO A 210 -22.31 12.33 8.93
N ALA A 211 -22.35 11.06 9.32
CA ALA A 211 -21.89 9.95 8.48
C ALA A 211 -22.60 9.91 7.11
N GLY A 212 -23.91 10.18 7.09
CA GLY A 212 -24.72 10.19 5.86
C GLY A 212 -24.29 11.21 4.81
N ASN A 213 -23.55 12.26 5.20
CA ASN A 213 -23.05 13.25 4.24
C ASN A 213 -21.95 12.67 3.35
N LEU A 214 -21.17 11.71 3.85
CA LEU A 214 -20.05 11.11 3.13
C LEU A 214 -20.32 9.69 2.67
N LEU A 215 -21.04 8.90 3.48
CA LEU A 215 -21.36 7.50 3.20
C LEU A 215 -22.86 7.36 2.95
N ASN A 216 -23.23 7.18 1.69
CA ASN A 216 -24.62 6.97 1.27
C ASN A 216 -24.66 6.15 -0.03
N ARG A 217 -25.86 5.97 -0.62
CA ARG A 217 -26.05 5.14 -1.83
C ARG A 217 -25.27 5.62 -3.05
N ASN A 218 -24.84 6.87 -3.07
CA ASN A 218 -24.07 7.46 -4.18
C ASN A 218 -22.56 7.49 -3.87
N THR A 219 -22.09 6.77 -2.85
CA THR A 219 -20.67 6.67 -2.49
C THR A 219 -20.21 5.24 -2.65
N ASN A 220 -19.13 5.02 -3.42
CA ASN A 220 -18.44 3.75 -3.48
C ASN A 220 -17.41 3.63 -2.35
N LEU A 221 -17.27 2.42 -1.81
CA LEU A 221 -16.33 2.08 -0.75
C LEU A 221 -15.27 1.11 -1.28
N TYR A 222 -14.01 1.48 -1.18
CA TYR A 222 -12.89 0.66 -1.65
C TYR A 222 -11.93 0.32 -0.52
N PHE A 223 -11.34 -0.87 -0.58
CA PHE A 223 -10.23 -1.27 0.29
C PHE A 223 -8.89 -0.83 -0.33
N ALA A 224 -8.07 -0.08 0.41
CA ALA A 224 -6.80 0.43 -0.10
C ALA A 224 -5.57 -0.20 0.54
N ASP A 225 -5.63 -0.52 1.84
CA ASP A 225 -4.47 -1.05 2.56
C ASP A 225 -4.84 -1.74 3.87
N PHE A 226 -3.93 -2.57 4.36
CA PHE A 226 -3.93 -3.16 5.69
C PHE A 226 -2.50 -3.24 6.22
N TYR A 227 -2.24 -2.57 7.33
CA TYR A 227 -0.90 -2.46 7.87
C TYR A 227 -0.93 -2.34 9.39
N CYS A 228 0.21 -2.56 10.02
CA CYS A 228 0.44 -2.14 11.39
C CYS A 228 1.75 -1.38 11.43
N MET A 229 1.93 -0.64 12.52
CA MET A 229 3.24 -0.12 12.88
C MET A 229 3.89 -1.14 13.82
N TYR A 230 5.01 -0.79 14.46
CA TYR A 230 5.64 -1.61 15.51
C TYR A 230 4.80 -1.66 16.82
N THR A 231 3.48 -1.81 16.68
CA THR A 231 2.46 -1.83 17.74
C THR A 231 1.52 -3.01 17.50
N ALA A 232 0.67 -3.33 18.49
CA ALA A 232 -0.34 -4.38 18.35
C ALA A 232 -1.52 -3.98 17.44
N TYR A 233 -1.66 -2.68 17.13
CA TYR A 233 -2.82 -2.15 16.41
C TYR A 233 -2.63 -2.26 14.91
N HIS A 234 -3.70 -2.69 14.25
CA HIS A 234 -3.76 -2.79 12.81
C HIS A 234 -4.70 -1.72 12.24
N TYR A 235 -4.29 -1.15 11.12
CA TYR A 235 -4.97 -0.10 10.40
C TYR A 235 -5.51 -0.67 9.09
N VAL A 236 -6.76 -0.35 8.78
CA VAL A 236 -7.37 -0.60 7.47
C VAL A 236 -7.62 0.75 6.83
N VAL A 237 -7.08 0.95 5.62
CA VAL A 237 -7.33 2.17 4.85
C VAL A 237 -8.48 1.90 3.89
N LEU A 238 -9.52 2.71 4.01
CA LEU A 238 -10.70 2.69 3.18
C LEU A 238 -10.79 3.99 2.38
N VAL A 239 -11.24 3.89 1.12
CA VAL A 239 -11.52 5.06 0.30
C VAL A 239 -13.03 5.18 0.09
N LEU A 240 -13.56 6.36 0.39
CA LEU A 240 -14.91 6.77 0.07
C LEU A 240 -14.85 7.70 -1.14
N ALA A 241 -15.45 7.28 -2.26
CA ALA A 241 -15.46 8.06 -3.49
C ALA A 241 -16.89 8.21 -4.00
N PRO A 242 -17.41 9.44 -4.19
CA PRO A 242 -18.70 9.65 -4.84
C PRO A 242 -18.75 9.03 -6.23
N ALA A 243 -19.83 8.32 -6.53
CA ALA A 243 -19.98 7.55 -7.75
C ALA A 243 -19.79 8.43 -8.99
N GLY A 244 -18.92 8.00 -9.89
CA GLY A 244 -18.56 8.71 -11.13
C GLY A 244 -17.57 9.86 -10.97
N SER A 245 -17.08 10.16 -9.75
CA SER A 245 -16.04 11.17 -9.56
C SER A 245 -14.66 10.70 -10.05
N GLU A 246 -13.69 11.62 -10.15
CA GLU A 246 -12.32 11.29 -10.54
C GLU A 246 -11.69 10.26 -9.58
N GLY A 247 -11.92 10.44 -8.28
CA GLY A 247 -11.47 9.50 -7.25
C GLY A 247 -12.10 8.12 -7.41
N ASP A 248 -13.38 8.05 -7.78
CA ASP A 248 -14.07 6.79 -8.04
C ASP A 248 -13.51 6.07 -9.27
N ASN A 249 -13.30 6.80 -10.37
CA ASN A 249 -12.70 6.26 -11.59
C ASN A 249 -11.29 5.71 -11.36
N PHE A 250 -10.48 6.42 -10.56
CA PHE A 250 -9.17 5.92 -10.14
C PHE A 250 -9.31 4.61 -9.35
N CYS A 251 -10.16 4.61 -8.31
CA CYS A 251 -10.31 3.47 -7.41
C CYS A 251 -10.87 2.24 -8.11
N HIS A 252 -11.84 2.40 -9.02
CA HIS A 252 -12.47 1.30 -9.74
C HIS A 252 -11.46 0.44 -10.51
N SER A 253 -10.43 1.07 -11.07
CA SER A 253 -9.37 0.40 -11.83
C SER A 253 -8.29 -0.23 -10.94
N SER A 254 -8.12 0.28 -9.72
CA SER A 254 -6.91 0.09 -8.92
C SER A 254 -7.15 -0.61 -7.57
N LEU A 255 -8.38 -0.60 -7.05
CA LEU A 255 -8.71 -1.04 -5.69
C LEU A 255 -9.92 -2.02 -5.65
N PRO A 256 -9.94 -3.00 -4.73
CA PRO A 256 -11.12 -3.82 -4.50
C PRO A 256 -12.32 -3.00 -4.00
N LEU A 257 -13.42 -3.04 -4.75
CA LEU A 257 -14.72 -2.52 -4.31
C LEU A 257 -15.30 -3.39 -3.19
N LEU A 258 -15.86 -2.77 -2.16
CA LEU A 258 -16.54 -3.41 -1.05
C LEU A 258 -18.06 -3.20 -1.16
N ASP A 259 -18.83 -4.21 -0.76
CA ASP A 259 -20.28 -4.07 -0.59
C ASP A 259 -20.57 -3.17 0.62
N LEU A 260 -21.19 -2.01 0.37
CA LEU A 260 -21.56 -1.03 1.39
C LEU A 260 -22.45 -1.60 2.49
N THR A 261 -23.32 -2.56 2.16
CA THR A 261 -24.28 -3.14 3.11
C THR A 261 -23.71 -4.34 3.85
N ALA A 262 -22.71 -4.99 3.27
CA ALA A 262 -22.16 -6.25 3.76
C ALA A 262 -20.64 -6.34 3.57
N ASN A 263 -19.88 -5.70 4.46
CA ASN A 263 -18.44 -5.91 4.59
C ASN A 263 -18.01 -5.82 6.07
N PRO A 264 -16.85 -6.37 6.46
CA PRO A 264 -16.48 -6.45 7.86
C PRO A 264 -15.83 -5.17 8.39
N PHE A 265 -15.68 -4.11 7.60
CA PHE A 265 -14.97 -2.89 8.01
C PHE A 265 -15.90 -1.72 8.24
N LEU A 266 -16.67 -1.30 7.24
CA LEU A 266 -17.46 -0.08 7.28
C LEU A 266 -18.76 -0.27 6.50
N THR A 267 -19.88 -0.31 7.20
CA THR A 267 -21.19 -0.62 6.59
C THR A 267 -22.17 0.53 6.71
N TYR A 268 -23.04 0.59 5.71
CA TYR A 268 -24.19 1.47 5.61
C TYR A 268 -25.42 0.62 5.34
N ILE A 269 -26.39 0.67 6.27
CA ILE A 269 -27.68 0.02 6.11
C ILE A 269 -28.72 1.14 5.94
N PRO A 270 -29.31 1.28 4.74
CA PRO A 270 -30.33 2.28 4.51
C PRO A 270 -31.55 1.99 5.38
N SER A 271 -32.10 3.05 5.95
CA SER A 271 -33.41 3.00 6.59
C SER A 271 -34.48 2.51 5.60
N GLN A 272 -35.37 1.64 6.09
CA GLN A 272 -36.45 1.04 5.30
C GLN A 272 -37.76 1.84 5.43
N ARG A 273 -37.84 2.80 6.37
CA ARG A 273 -39.05 3.55 6.69
C ARG A 273 -38.78 5.05 6.67
N GLN A 274 -39.76 5.83 6.18
CA GLN A 274 -39.69 7.28 6.28
C GLN A 274 -39.60 7.70 7.76
N GLY A 275 -38.56 8.47 8.11
CA GLY A 275 -38.33 8.98 9.46
C GLY A 275 -37.36 8.17 10.33
N GLU A 276 -36.91 7.00 9.88
CA GLU A 276 -35.88 6.22 10.58
C GLU A 276 -34.48 6.56 10.02
N GLU A 277 -33.50 6.69 10.90
CA GLU A 277 -32.13 7.03 10.52
C GLU A 277 -31.41 5.83 9.88
N SER A 278 -30.54 6.10 8.91
CA SER A 278 -29.67 5.06 8.36
C SER A 278 -28.67 4.61 9.43
N LEU A 279 -28.35 3.32 9.42
CA LEU A 279 -27.43 2.73 10.39
C LEU A 279 -26.04 2.60 9.78
N PHE A 280 -25.04 3.10 10.50
CA PHE A 280 -23.64 3.04 10.10
C PHE A 280 -22.86 2.26 11.15
N CYS A 281 -22.04 1.31 10.69
CA CYS A 281 -21.18 0.55 11.60
C CYS A 281 -19.74 0.47 11.10
N HIS A 282 -18.78 0.44 12.03
CA HIS A 282 -17.36 0.27 11.74
C HIS A 282 -16.78 -0.90 12.54
N ALA A 283 -15.69 -1.50 12.07
CA ALA A 283 -14.95 -2.52 12.80
C ALA A 283 -14.26 -1.93 14.04
N SER A 284 -14.36 -2.61 15.19
CA SER A 284 -13.70 -2.18 16.43
C SER A 284 -12.30 -2.77 16.64
N ASP A 285 -12.01 -3.91 16.02
CA ASP A 285 -10.75 -4.65 16.25
C ASP A 285 -9.60 -4.19 15.32
N VAL A 286 -9.90 -3.27 14.40
CA VAL A 286 -8.95 -2.57 13.56
C VAL A 286 -9.25 -1.07 13.58
N ILE A 287 -8.22 -0.25 13.41
CA ILE A 287 -8.36 1.19 13.29
C ILE A 287 -8.67 1.52 11.84
N LEU A 288 -9.80 2.17 11.57
CA LEU A 288 -10.13 2.61 10.22
C LEU A 288 -9.56 3.99 9.93
N GLU A 289 -8.78 4.08 8.85
CA GLU A 289 -8.39 5.33 8.22
C GLU A 289 -9.22 5.52 6.95
N VAL A 290 -9.99 6.60 6.87
CA VAL A 290 -10.92 6.84 5.78
C VAL A 290 -10.44 8.02 4.95
N LEU A 291 -10.20 7.78 3.66
CA LEU A 291 -9.88 8.82 2.68
C LEU A 291 -11.12 9.15 1.86
N TYR A 292 -11.68 10.34 2.02
CA TYR A 292 -12.78 10.82 1.19
C TYR A 292 -12.25 11.65 0.02
N THR A 293 -12.59 11.31 -1.21
CA THR A 293 -11.88 11.87 -2.39
C THR A 293 -12.32 13.28 -2.80
N GLU A 294 -13.44 13.77 -2.28
CA GLU A 294 -13.94 15.12 -2.60
C GLU A 294 -13.64 16.15 -1.50
N PRO A 295 -13.67 17.45 -1.83
CA PRO A 295 -13.61 18.52 -0.84
C PRO A 295 -14.77 18.46 0.17
N ILE A 296 -14.51 18.89 1.41
CA ILE A 296 -15.53 18.96 2.47
C ILE A 296 -15.63 20.38 3.01
N HIS A 297 -16.84 20.94 3.04
CA HIS A 297 -17.07 22.25 3.66
C HIS A 297 -17.14 22.12 5.18
N LEU A 298 -16.47 23.01 5.92
CA LEU A 298 -16.57 23.05 7.38
C LEU A 298 -18.00 23.28 7.89
N GLU A 299 -18.85 23.91 7.08
CA GLU A 299 -20.27 24.17 7.40
C GLU A 299 -21.15 22.92 7.35
N GLN A 300 -20.68 21.84 6.70
CA GLN A 300 -21.38 20.55 6.68
C GLN A 300 -21.23 19.80 8.01
N GLY A 301 -20.44 20.33 8.93
CA GLY A 301 -20.14 19.72 10.22
C GLY A 301 -19.89 20.77 11.30
N SER A 302 -19.23 20.34 12.37
CA SER A 302 -18.86 21.21 13.49
C SER A 302 -17.39 21.01 13.86
N VAL A 303 -16.74 22.08 14.32
CA VAL A 303 -15.39 22.01 14.89
C VAL A 303 -15.50 22.18 16.39
N VAL A 304 -15.11 21.16 17.15
CA VAL A 304 -15.17 21.13 18.61
C VAL A 304 -13.78 20.99 19.21
N LYS A 305 -13.61 21.46 20.45
CA LYS A 305 -12.40 21.24 21.23
C LYS A 305 -12.51 19.90 21.97
N ILE A 306 -11.46 19.09 21.89
CA ILE A 306 -11.35 17.82 22.61
C ILE A 306 -10.16 17.87 23.58
N SER A 307 -10.05 16.86 24.43
CA SER A 307 -8.89 16.71 25.32
C SER A 307 -7.65 16.36 24.48
N GLY A 308 -6.90 17.35 24.02
CA GLY A 308 -5.63 17.10 23.32
C GLY A 308 -4.65 16.34 24.24
N HIS A 309 -3.90 15.37 23.70
CA HIS A 309 -2.91 14.65 24.49
C HIS A 309 -1.75 15.59 24.88
N HIS A 310 -1.37 15.61 26.17
CA HIS A 310 -0.21 16.36 26.70
C HIS A 310 1.16 15.72 26.38
N GLN A 311 1.17 14.50 25.84
CA GLN A 311 2.38 13.81 25.37
C GLN A 311 2.28 13.62 23.87
N MET A 312 3.29 14.09 23.14
CA MET A 312 3.42 13.88 21.70
C MET A 312 3.56 12.39 21.40
N SER A 313 2.43 11.71 21.18
CA SER A 313 2.44 10.46 20.44
C SER A 313 2.88 10.76 19.00
N GLN A 314 3.71 9.87 18.45
CA GLN A 314 4.27 10.04 17.11
C GLN A 314 3.11 10.04 16.09
N THR A 315 3.02 11.10 15.31
CA THR A 315 2.12 11.19 14.16
C THR A 315 2.25 9.95 13.27
N THR A 316 1.15 9.48 12.70
CA THR A 316 1.15 8.40 11.70
C THR A 316 1.57 8.87 10.31
N ALA A 317 1.84 10.17 10.13
CA ALA A 317 2.30 10.73 8.86
C ALA A 317 3.58 10.02 8.40
N ASN A 318 3.53 9.44 7.19
CA ASN A 318 4.60 8.61 6.61
C ASN A 318 5.06 7.45 7.50
N ALA A 319 4.22 6.99 8.44
CA ALA A 319 4.57 5.87 9.30
C ALA A 319 4.71 4.58 8.46
N LYS A 320 5.89 3.97 8.58
CA LYS A 320 6.24 2.77 7.82
C LYS A 320 5.56 1.55 8.45
N LYS A 321 5.00 0.69 7.58
CA LYS A 321 4.50 -0.63 7.95
C LYS A 321 5.59 -1.48 8.62
N ASP A 322 5.24 -2.20 9.69
CA ASP A 322 6.14 -3.18 10.31
C ASP A 322 6.39 -4.37 9.35
N PRO A 323 7.62 -4.53 8.84
CA PRO A 323 7.97 -5.57 7.88
C PRO A 323 8.05 -6.97 8.48
N SER A 324 8.03 -7.10 9.82
CA SER A 324 8.10 -8.38 10.52
C SER A 324 6.73 -8.97 10.88
N CYS A 325 5.66 -8.17 10.76
CA CYS A 325 4.32 -8.58 11.17
C CYS A 325 3.76 -9.72 10.31
N LYS A 326 3.34 -10.81 10.94
CA LYS A 326 2.76 -11.99 10.24
C LYS A 326 1.29 -11.81 9.86
N VAL A 327 0.62 -10.84 10.49
CA VAL A 327 -0.81 -10.58 10.35
C VAL A 327 -1.11 -9.69 9.15
N CYS A 328 -0.36 -8.61 8.94
CA CYS A 328 -0.63 -7.66 7.84
C CYS A 328 0.30 -7.77 6.64
N ASN A 329 1.46 -8.42 6.76
CA ASN A 329 2.31 -8.66 5.59
C ASN A 329 1.79 -9.84 4.78
N ILE A 330 1.80 -9.70 3.46
CA ILE A 330 1.53 -10.80 2.55
C ILE A 330 2.67 -11.81 2.73
N SER A 331 2.38 -12.89 3.45
CA SER A 331 3.33 -13.95 3.75
C SER A 331 3.30 -14.94 2.59
N VAL A 332 4.48 -15.25 2.06
CA VAL A 332 4.68 -16.21 0.98
C VAL A 332 4.13 -17.57 1.43
N GLY A 333 3.31 -18.19 0.58
CA GLY A 333 2.86 -19.57 0.78
C GLY A 333 4.05 -20.48 1.08
N ARG A 334 3.86 -21.37 2.04
CA ARG A 334 4.72 -22.55 2.21
C ARG A 334 4.50 -23.54 1.08
#